data_AF-A0A2S2DFW0-F1
#
_entry.id   AF-A0A2S2DFW0-F1
#
_cell.length_a   1.000
_cell.length_b   1.000
_cell.length_c   1.000
_cell.angle_alpha   90.00
_cell.angle_beta   90.00
_cell.angle_gamma   90.00
#
_symmetry.space_group_name_H-M   'P 1'
#
loop_
_entity.id
_entity.type
_entity.pdbx_description
1 polymer ?
#
loop_
_entity_poly.entity_id
_entity_poly.type
_entity_poly.pdbx_seq_one_letter_code
_entity_poly.pdbx_strand_id
1 'polypeptide(L)'
;MREYQAANAPALNERRRPKARAAFHARYGTDLEFTLKHRVRALLRVTLQKGRSGRRMAELLGYTADDLRSHLERQFTKGMCWKRFMTGEIHIDHIIPVASFGAIEIDSDAFRQCWALSNLRPAWAKDNITKKDKVLTLL
;
A
#
# COMPACT_ATOMS: atom_id res chain seq x y z
N MET A 1 21.48 29.14 -0.99
CA MET A 1 21.34 27.74 -0.50
C MET A 1 20.30 26.93 -1.27
N ARG A 2 19.05 27.42 -1.46
CA ARG A 2 18.03 26.74 -2.28
C ARG A 2 18.40 26.62 -3.77
N GLU A 3 18.96 27.68 -4.36
CA GLU A 3 19.40 27.68 -5.77
C GLU A 3 20.56 26.71 -6.04
N TYR A 4 21.51 26.59 -5.10
CA TYR A 4 22.61 25.60 -5.18
C TYR A 4 22.09 24.16 -5.14
N GLN A 5 21.10 23.88 -4.30
CA GLN A 5 20.48 22.55 -4.22
C GLN A 5 19.68 22.22 -5.48
N ALA A 6 19.01 23.20 -6.09
CA ALA A 6 18.27 23.02 -7.34
C ALA A 6 19.20 22.77 -8.53
N ALA A 7 20.25 23.57 -8.69
CA ALA A 7 21.23 23.43 -9.78
C ALA A 7 22.05 22.11 -9.70
N ASN A 8 22.31 21.61 -8.49
CA ASN A 8 23.05 20.36 -8.28
C ASN A 8 22.15 19.15 -7.98
N ALA A 9 20.84 19.28 -8.10
CA ALA A 9 19.89 18.22 -7.75
C ALA A 9 20.20 16.88 -8.44
N PRO A 10 20.54 16.81 -9.75
CA PRO A 10 20.87 15.54 -10.40
C PRO A 10 22.07 14.83 -9.78
N ALA A 11 23.20 15.53 -9.61
CA ALA A 11 24.42 14.98 -9.03
C ALA A 11 24.24 14.58 -7.55
N LEU A 12 23.51 15.41 -6.78
CA LEU A 12 23.17 15.08 -5.39
C LEU A 12 22.26 13.85 -5.29
N ASN A 13 21.30 13.70 -6.22
CA ASN A 13 20.40 12.56 -6.27
C ASN A 13 21.12 11.27 -6.66
N GLU A 14 22.02 11.33 -7.65
CA GLU A 14 22.84 10.19 -8.07
C GLU A 14 23.71 9.69 -6.91
N ARG A 15 24.32 10.61 -6.15
CA ARG A 15 25.09 10.25 -4.95
C ARG A 15 24.23 9.65 -3.82
N ARG A 16 23.01 10.13 -3.63
CA ARG A 16 22.10 9.68 -2.55
C ARG A 16 21.40 8.35 -2.86
N ARG A 17 21.16 8.06 -4.14
CA ARG A 17 20.33 6.94 -4.61
C ARG A 17 20.86 5.55 -4.20
N PRO A 18 22.15 5.23 -4.26
CA PRO A 18 22.68 3.94 -3.78
C PRO A 18 22.42 3.73 -2.30
N LYS A 19 22.73 4.73 -1.47
CA LYS A 19 22.52 4.66 -0.01
C LYS A 19 21.03 4.52 0.34
N ALA A 20 20.16 5.27 -0.34
CA ALA A 20 18.71 5.16 -0.14
C ALA A 20 18.18 3.78 -0.56
N ARG A 21 18.68 3.21 -1.67
CA ARG A 21 18.32 1.87 -2.14
C ARG A 21 18.79 0.79 -1.17
N ALA A 22 20.01 0.88 -0.66
CA ALA A 22 20.53 -0.06 0.35
C ALA A 22 19.71 -0.01 1.64
N ALA A 23 19.41 1.19 2.15
CA ALA A 23 18.58 1.37 3.33
C ALA A 23 17.14 0.85 3.12
N PHE A 24 16.59 0.97 1.92
CA PHE A 24 15.31 0.38 1.56
C PHE A 24 15.35 -1.15 1.63
N HIS A 25 16.31 -1.77 0.93
CA HIS A 25 16.43 -3.24 0.89
C HIS A 25 16.77 -3.87 2.24
N ALA A 26 17.49 -3.15 3.11
CA ALA A 26 17.77 -3.62 4.46
C ALA A 26 16.50 -3.77 5.32
N ARG A 27 15.43 -3.03 5.00
CA ARG A 27 14.17 -3.01 5.75
C ARG A 27 13.02 -3.71 5.04
N TYR A 28 12.98 -3.61 3.71
CA TYR A 28 11.90 -4.22 2.93
C TYR A 28 12.04 -5.74 2.95
N GLY A 29 10.99 -6.44 3.39
CA GLY A 29 11.01 -7.90 3.52
C GLY A 29 11.55 -8.41 4.87
N THR A 30 12.09 -7.53 5.71
CA THR A 30 12.64 -7.86 7.04
C THR A 30 11.88 -7.15 8.17
N ASP A 31 11.54 -5.88 7.96
CA ASP A 31 10.73 -5.04 8.87
C ASP A 31 9.27 -5.08 8.40
N LEU A 32 8.41 -5.72 9.20
CA LEU A 32 6.99 -5.91 8.90
C LEU A 32 6.27 -4.57 8.75
N GLU A 33 6.46 -3.66 9.71
CA GLU A 33 5.76 -2.38 9.72
C GLU A 33 6.18 -1.53 8.52
N PHE A 34 7.48 -1.52 8.20
CA PHE A 34 7.99 -0.86 7.01
C PHE A 34 7.41 -1.45 5.73
N THR A 35 7.39 -2.78 5.61
CA THR A 35 6.87 -3.48 4.44
C THR A 35 5.39 -3.22 4.24
N LEU A 36 4.59 -3.31 5.31
CA LEU A 36 3.14 -3.03 5.29
C LEU A 36 2.88 -1.58 4.86
N LYS A 37 3.50 -0.60 5.53
CA LYS A 37 3.36 0.83 5.18
C LYS A 37 3.82 1.10 3.76
N HIS A 38 4.90 0.47 3.30
CA HIS A 38 5.38 0.64 1.94
C HIS A 38 4.36 0.15 0.90
N ARG A 39 3.76 -1.02 1.11
CA ARG A 39 2.74 -1.57 0.20
C ARG A 39 1.48 -0.74 0.18
N VAL A 40 0.97 -0.31 1.33
CA VAL A 40 -0.19 0.59 1.40
C VAL A 40 0.09 1.90 0.68
N ARG A 41 1.28 2.49 0.85
CA ARG A 41 1.68 3.70 0.12
C ARG A 41 1.79 3.49 -1.38
N ALA A 42 2.25 2.32 -1.82
CA ALA A 42 2.31 1.96 -3.24
C ALA A 42 0.89 1.83 -3.82
N LEU A 43 -0.01 1.17 -3.11
CA LEU A 43 -1.42 1.07 -3.47
C LEU A 43 -2.09 2.46 -3.53
N LEU A 44 -1.91 3.30 -2.50
CA LEU A 44 -2.45 4.67 -2.50
C LEU A 44 -1.96 5.51 -3.68
N ARG A 45 -0.71 5.31 -4.11
CA ARG A 45 -0.15 6.04 -5.26
C ARG A 45 -0.86 5.68 -6.57
N VAL A 46 -1.25 4.42 -6.75
CA VAL A 46 -1.95 3.99 -7.96
C VAL A 46 -3.46 4.24 -7.88
N THR A 47 -4.02 4.30 -6.68
CA THR A 47 -5.45 4.57 -6.46
C THR A 47 -5.80 6.07 -6.54
N LEU A 48 -4.92 6.96 -6.05
CA LEU A 48 -5.21 8.39 -5.95
C LEU A 48 -4.63 9.17 -7.15
N GLN A 49 -5.51 9.83 -7.91
CA GLN A 49 -5.10 10.61 -9.09
C GLN A 49 -4.22 11.82 -8.73
N LYS A 50 -4.55 12.53 -7.64
CA LYS A 50 -3.86 13.76 -7.20
C LYS A 50 -2.83 13.51 -6.08
N GLY A 51 -2.50 12.25 -5.81
CA GLY A 51 -1.62 11.87 -4.71
C GLY A 51 -2.26 12.08 -3.33
N ARG A 52 -1.44 12.21 -2.27
CA ARG A 52 -1.88 12.25 -0.86
C ARG A 52 -1.90 13.66 -0.25
N SER A 53 -1.65 14.70 -1.03
CA SER A 53 -1.55 16.10 -0.57
C SER A 53 -0.69 16.28 0.70
N GLY A 54 0.43 15.54 0.81
CA GLY A 54 1.34 15.59 1.95
C GLY A 54 0.89 14.85 3.22
N ARG A 55 -0.36 14.37 3.29
CA ARG A 55 -0.92 13.72 4.49
C ARG A 55 -0.26 12.40 4.84
N ARG A 56 -0.21 12.10 6.14
CA ARG A 56 0.23 10.79 6.64
C ARG A 56 -0.84 9.75 6.33
N MET A 57 -0.42 8.49 6.24
CA MET A 57 -1.33 7.37 5.93
C MET A 57 -2.48 7.28 6.95
N ALA A 58 -2.18 7.40 8.25
CA ALA A 58 -3.20 7.26 9.28
C ALA A 58 -4.23 8.41 9.26
N GLU A 59 -3.77 9.65 9.04
CA GLU A 59 -4.64 10.82 8.86
C GLU A 59 -5.54 10.65 7.63
N LEU A 60 -5.01 10.03 6.58
CA LEU A 60 -5.70 9.85 5.31
C LEU A 60 -6.76 8.74 5.39
N LEU A 61 -6.43 7.60 6.01
CA LEU A 61 -7.30 6.41 6.01
C LEU A 61 -8.23 6.34 7.23
N GLY A 62 -7.96 7.11 8.27
CA GLY A 62 -8.72 7.06 9.53
C GLY A 62 -8.39 5.85 10.41
N TYR A 63 -7.32 5.11 10.10
CA TYR A 63 -6.82 3.99 10.92
C TYR A 63 -5.30 3.87 10.84
N THR A 64 -4.70 3.24 11.85
CA THR A 64 -3.25 3.05 11.97
C THR A 64 -2.75 1.84 11.16
N ALA A 65 -1.43 1.71 11.04
CA ALA A 65 -0.85 0.50 10.45
C ALA A 65 -1.12 -0.75 11.30
N ASP A 66 -1.23 -0.59 12.62
CA ASP A 66 -1.52 -1.69 13.55
C ASP A 66 -2.99 -2.14 13.47
N ASP A 67 -3.91 -1.21 13.23
CA ASP A 67 -5.32 -1.54 12.96
C ASP A 67 -5.44 -2.38 11.69
N LEU A 68 -4.79 -1.94 10.60
CA LEU A 68 -4.75 -2.69 9.35
C LEU A 68 -4.08 -4.05 9.53
N ARG A 69 -2.95 -4.09 10.24
CA ARG A 69 -2.23 -5.34 10.54
C ARG A 69 -3.17 -6.32 11.25
N SER A 70 -3.78 -5.90 12.34
CA SER A 70 -4.70 -6.71 13.13
C SER A 70 -5.90 -7.15 12.30
N HIS A 71 -6.43 -6.27 11.46
CA HIS A 71 -7.54 -6.57 10.56
C HIS A 71 -7.21 -7.65 9.53
N LEU A 72 -6.02 -7.60 8.92
CA LEU A 72 -5.56 -8.61 7.96
C LEU A 72 -5.26 -9.94 8.65
N GLU A 73 -4.61 -9.91 9.82
CA GLU A 73 -4.24 -11.12 10.57
C GLU A 73 -5.45 -11.96 10.98
N ARG A 74 -6.55 -11.31 11.38
CA ARG A 74 -7.81 -12.00 11.69
C ARG A 74 -8.43 -12.76 10.52
N GLN A 75 -8.01 -12.45 9.29
CA GLN A 75 -8.52 -13.06 8.06
C GLN A 75 -7.54 -14.06 7.44
N PHE A 76 -6.40 -14.34 8.08
CA PHE A 76 -5.43 -15.29 7.56
C PHE A 76 -6.02 -16.71 7.45
N THR A 77 -5.92 -17.26 6.25
CA THR A 77 -6.32 -18.65 5.97
C THR A 77 -5.12 -19.59 6.14
N LYS A 78 -5.36 -20.89 5.98
CA LYS A 78 -4.33 -21.94 6.16
C LYS A 78 -3.05 -21.61 5.39
N GLY A 79 -1.94 -21.52 6.12
CA GLY A 79 -0.60 -21.27 5.57
C GLY A 79 -0.24 -19.80 5.41
N MET A 80 -1.18 -18.86 5.61
CA MET A 80 -0.87 -17.44 5.62
C MET A 80 -0.10 -17.06 6.90
N CYS A 81 0.93 -16.25 6.74
CA CYS A 81 1.67 -15.65 7.85
C CYS A 81 2.41 -14.40 7.39
N TRP A 82 2.87 -13.58 8.34
CA TRP A 82 3.58 -12.34 8.03
C TRP A 82 4.87 -12.55 7.25
N LYS A 83 5.55 -13.69 7.41
CA LYS A 83 6.73 -14.03 6.59
C LYS A 83 6.36 -14.12 5.10
N ARG A 84 5.28 -14.84 4.78
CA ARG A 84 4.75 -14.95 3.40
C ARG A 84 4.17 -13.65 2.88
N PHE A 85 3.60 -12.84 3.76
CA PHE A 85 3.26 -11.47 3.40
C PHE A 85 4.51 -10.72 2.97
N MET A 86 5.55 -10.65 3.80
CA MET A 86 6.77 -9.89 3.52
C MET A 86 7.51 -10.33 2.25
N THR A 87 7.51 -11.62 1.92
CA THR A 87 8.08 -12.15 0.65
C THR A 87 7.26 -11.80 -0.59
N GLY A 88 6.01 -11.37 -0.43
CA GLY A 88 5.13 -10.97 -1.54
C GLY A 88 4.13 -12.04 -1.96
N GLU A 89 4.05 -13.14 -1.24
CA GLU A 89 3.09 -14.22 -1.54
C GLU A 89 1.66 -13.85 -1.11
N ILE A 90 1.51 -12.94 -0.15
CA ILE A 90 0.22 -12.39 0.28
C ILE A 90 0.15 -10.91 -0.09
N HIS A 91 -0.92 -10.54 -0.79
CA HIS A 91 -1.27 -9.16 -1.14
C HIS A 91 -2.39 -8.62 -0.24
N ILE A 92 -2.51 -7.30 -0.21
CA ILE A 92 -3.70 -6.61 0.32
C ILE A 92 -4.66 -6.44 -0.87
N ASP A 93 -5.76 -7.18 -0.83
CA ASP A 93 -6.81 -7.14 -1.86
C ASP A 93 -7.95 -6.23 -1.42
N HIS A 94 -8.58 -5.59 -2.40
CA HIS A 94 -9.84 -4.87 -2.21
C HIS A 94 -10.98 -5.81 -2.60
N ILE A 95 -11.87 -6.12 -1.64
CA ILE A 95 -13.03 -7.01 -1.84
C ILE A 95 -13.89 -6.47 -2.99
N ILE A 96 -14.29 -5.20 -2.89
CA ILE A 96 -14.80 -4.38 -3.99
C ILE A 96 -13.59 -3.72 -4.66
N PRO A 97 -13.25 -4.09 -5.91
CA PRO A 97 -12.07 -3.61 -6.60
C PRO A 97 -12.06 -2.08 -6.74
N VAL A 98 -10.87 -1.49 -6.70
CA VAL A 98 -10.67 -0.04 -6.93
C VAL A 98 -11.34 0.43 -8.22
N ALA A 99 -11.29 -0.39 -9.29
CA ALA A 99 -11.88 -0.08 -10.59
C ALA A 99 -13.41 0.15 -10.54
N SER A 100 -14.10 -0.45 -9.57
CA SER A 100 -15.55 -0.29 -9.39
C SER A 100 -15.96 1.09 -8.86
N PHE A 101 -15.02 1.86 -8.30
CA PHE A 101 -15.27 3.18 -7.73
C PHE A 101 -15.00 4.34 -8.72
N GLY A 102 -14.44 4.05 -9.90
CA GLY A 102 -14.06 5.08 -10.86
C GLY A 102 -12.94 5.99 -10.35
N ALA A 103 -13.06 7.30 -10.59
CA ALA A 103 -12.08 8.29 -10.13
C ALA A 103 -12.18 8.49 -8.61
N ILE A 104 -11.15 8.10 -7.87
CA ILE A 104 -11.12 8.26 -6.42
C ILE A 104 -10.37 9.54 -6.04
N GLU A 105 -11.11 10.49 -5.49
CA GLU A 105 -10.58 11.69 -4.85
C GLU A 105 -10.45 11.51 -3.34
N ILE A 106 -9.47 12.17 -2.74
CA ILE A 106 -9.30 12.11 -1.29
C ILE A 106 -10.54 12.70 -0.60
N ASP A 107 -10.93 12.12 0.53
CA ASP A 107 -12.09 12.54 1.35
C ASP A 107 -13.46 12.37 0.67
N SER A 108 -13.51 11.76 -0.51
CA SER A 108 -14.77 11.33 -1.13
C SER A 108 -15.34 10.08 -0.45
N ASP A 109 -16.63 9.83 -0.61
CA ASP A 109 -17.26 8.60 -0.11
C ASP A 109 -16.72 7.36 -0.81
N ALA A 110 -16.42 7.47 -2.11
CA ALA A 110 -15.74 6.43 -2.88
C ALA A 110 -14.38 6.06 -2.26
N PHE A 111 -13.60 7.07 -1.82
CA PHE A 111 -12.34 6.83 -1.13
C PHE A 111 -12.54 6.11 0.20
N ARG A 112 -13.48 6.60 1.04
CA ARG A 112 -13.76 6.01 2.35
C ARG A 112 -14.20 4.55 2.22
N GLN A 113 -15.08 4.24 1.27
CA GLN A 113 -15.57 2.89 1.03
C GLN A 113 -14.48 1.98 0.45
N CYS A 114 -13.73 2.46 -0.54
CA CYS A 114 -12.63 1.71 -1.15
C CYS A 114 -11.57 1.33 -0.11
N TRP A 115 -11.20 2.27 0.77
CA TRP A 115 -10.12 2.10 1.74
C TRP A 115 -10.57 1.68 3.14
N ALA A 116 -11.86 1.48 3.36
CA ALA A 116 -12.39 0.96 4.62
C ALA A 116 -11.76 -0.38 4.95
N LEU A 117 -11.47 -0.63 6.24
CA LEU A 117 -10.95 -1.92 6.68
C LEU A 117 -11.86 -3.07 6.22
N SER A 118 -13.18 -2.91 6.30
CA SER A 118 -14.15 -3.90 5.83
C SER A 118 -14.05 -4.24 4.34
N ASN A 119 -13.41 -3.41 3.52
CA ASN A 119 -13.17 -3.67 2.11
C ASN A 119 -11.76 -4.24 1.83
N LEU A 120 -10.90 -4.39 2.84
CA LEU A 120 -9.53 -4.87 2.69
C LEU A 120 -9.38 -6.28 3.25
N ARG A 121 -8.71 -7.16 2.51
CA ARG A 121 -8.44 -8.53 2.97
C ARG A 121 -7.06 -9.02 2.56
N PRO A 122 -6.48 -10.00 3.27
CA PRO A 122 -5.34 -10.74 2.76
C PRO A 122 -5.79 -11.66 1.63
N ALA A 123 -5.03 -11.70 0.55
CA ALA A 123 -5.24 -12.66 -0.54
C ALA A 123 -3.90 -13.21 -1.01
N TRP A 124 -3.87 -14.49 -1.41
CA TRP A 124 -2.69 -15.00 -2.10
C TRP A 124 -2.47 -14.19 -3.38
N ALA A 125 -1.22 -13.81 -3.64
CA ALA A 125 -0.84 -12.97 -4.77
C ALA A 125 -1.35 -13.56 -6.10
N LYS A 126 -1.21 -14.88 -6.26
CA LYS A 126 -1.69 -15.63 -7.44
C LYS A 126 -3.20 -15.47 -7.64
N ASP A 127 -3.98 -15.63 -6.57
CA ASP A 127 -5.44 -15.57 -6.63
C ASP A 127 -5.89 -14.13 -6.89
N ASN A 128 -5.24 -13.15 -6.25
CA ASN A 128 -5.51 -11.74 -6.45
C ASN A 128 -5.24 -11.27 -7.89
N ILE A 129 -4.10 -11.71 -8.48
CA ILE A 129 -3.76 -11.41 -9.87
C ILE A 129 -4.79 -12.04 -10.82
N THR A 130 -5.23 -13.26 -10.53
CA THR A 130 -6.23 -13.98 -11.34
C THR A 130 -7.61 -13.33 -11.25
N LYS A 131 -8.00 -12.84 -10.06
CA LYS A 131 -9.27 -12.12 -9.80
C LYS A 131 -9.40 -10.83 -10.63
N LYS A 132 -8.29 -10.10 -10.83
CA LYS A 132 -8.29 -8.77 -11.47
C LYS A 132 -9.28 -7.82 -10.77
N ASP A 133 -10.23 -7.27 -11.53
CA ASP A 133 -11.26 -6.32 -11.16
C ASP A 133 -12.64 -6.96 -10.96
N LYS A 134 -12.70 -8.29 -10.84
CA LYS A 134 -13.97 -8.99 -10.62
C LYS A 134 -14.39 -8.91 -9.14
N VAL A 135 -15.67 -8.62 -8.92
CA VAL A 135 -16.32 -8.83 -7.62
C VAL A 135 -16.71 -10.30 -7.55
N LEU A 136 -16.14 -11.02 -6.57
CA LEU A 136 -16.52 -12.41 -6.31
C LEU A 136 -17.79 -12.40 -5.45
N THR A 137 -18.95 -12.47 -6.08
CA THR A 137 -20.21 -12.76 -5.38
C THR A 137 -20.30 -14.27 -5.15
N LEU A 138 -20.47 -14.69 -3.91
CA LEU A 138 -20.98 -16.04 -3.64
C LEU A 138 -22.43 -16.06 -4.14
N LEU A 139 -22.72 -16.93 -5.12
CA LEU A 139 -24.09 -17.28 -5.51
C LEU A 139 -24.68 -18.23 -4.46
#